data_AF-A0A7J8N4P8-F1
#
_entry.id   AF-A0A7J8N4P8-F1
#
_cell.length_a   1.000
_cell.length_b   1.000
_cell.length_c   1.000
_cell.angle_alpha   90.00
_cell.angle_beta   90.00
_cell.angle_gamma   90.00
#
_symmetry.space_group_name_H-M   'P 1'
#
loop_
_entity.id
_entity.type
_entity.pdbx_description
1 polymer ?
#
loop_
_entity_poly.entity_id
_entity_poly.type
_entity_poly.pdbx_seq_one_letter_code
_entity_poly.pdbx_strand_id
1 'polypeptide(L)'
;KRSFNRRSLHHIGDGSNPYEQAISIIGKTLAAFDEDNLIPCFGFGDASTHDQDVFSFYPDERFCNGFEEVLSRYRELVPHLRLAGPTSFAPIIEMAMTIVEQSGGQYHVLVIIADGQVTRSVDTQRGQLSPQERKTVDAIVQASKLPLSIILVGVGDGPWDMMKEFDDNIPARAFDNFQFVNFTDIMSKNVPPSRKETEFALAALMEIPSQYKATIELNILGGRKGNIPERVPLPPPRYSASSFNSLKASHSTSFNYGSASFSSAKPAHPTSFKPSVPPYPADTTPVSSASPAPSSTYDSQANISFAVVLNSFVLFALVTQETWHLVVDIRHVKNVRKTSKLARFVEVQYRPK
;
A
#
# COMPACT_ATOMS: atom_id res chain seq x y z
N LYS A 1 13.38 19.29 -2.60
CA LYS A 1 14.27 18.51 -1.71
C LYS A 1 14.98 19.45 -0.73
N ARG A 2 14.30 19.87 0.34
CA ARG A 2 14.85 20.70 1.43
C ARG A 2 15.08 19.87 2.70
N SER A 3 14.08 19.07 3.06
CA SER A 3 14.06 18.08 4.16
C SER A 3 15.32 17.22 4.31
N PHE A 4 15.96 16.84 3.19
CA PHE A 4 17.13 15.95 3.20
C PHE A 4 18.33 16.50 2.41
N ASN A 5 18.70 17.77 2.65
CA ASN A 5 19.93 18.40 2.15
C ASN A 5 20.13 18.26 0.63
N ARG A 6 19.05 18.43 -0.15
CA ARG A 6 18.98 18.27 -1.62
C ARG A 6 19.31 16.87 -2.18
N ARG A 7 19.62 15.87 -1.34
CA ARG A 7 19.85 14.48 -1.77
C ARG A 7 18.55 13.80 -2.22
N SER A 8 18.67 12.63 -2.86
CA SER A 8 17.51 11.74 -3.03
C SER A 8 17.04 11.24 -1.66
N LEU A 9 15.73 11.06 -1.49
CA LEU A 9 15.18 10.56 -0.24
C LEU A 9 15.45 9.05 -0.07
N HIS A 10 15.68 8.32 -1.17
CA HIS A 10 16.25 6.97 -1.19
C HIS A 10 17.80 6.94 -1.24
N HIS A 11 18.51 8.02 -0.90
CA HIS A 11 19.99 7.99 -0.95
C HIS A 11 20.55 7.08 0.17
N ILE A 12 21.12 5.94 -0.22
CA ILE A 12 21.85 5.03 0.69
C ILE A 12 23.22 5.62 1.04
N GLY A 13 23.62 5.53 2.31
CA GLY A 13 24.92 5.99 2.81
C GLY A 13 25.13 5.65 4.28
N ASP A 14 26.04 6.39 4.93
CA ASP A 14 26.47 6.16 6.32
C ASP A 14 25.40 6.52 7.37
N GLY A 15 24.46 7.41 7.02
CA GLY A 15 23.37 7.85 7.88
C GLY A 15 22.01 7.61 7.23
N SER A 16 21.07 7.09 8.02
CA SER A 16 19.73 6.68 7.60
C SER A 16 18.98 7.80 6.85
N ASN A 17 18.49 7.50 5.65
CA ASN A 17 17.56 8.36 4.92
C ASN A 17 16.12 8.28 5.50
N PRO A 18 15.19 9.17 5.12
CA PRO A 18 13.89 9.23 5.78
C PRO A 18 13.04 7.96 5.71
N TYR A 19 13.16 7.14 4.66
CA TYR A 19 12.49 5.83 4.64
C TYR A 19 13.14 4.85 5.62
N GLU A 20 14.47 4.84 5.75
CA GLU A 20 15.17 4.00 6.74
C GLU A 20 14.81 4.39 8.18
N GLN A 21 14.68 5.70 8.45
CA GLN A 21 14.23 6.21 9.74
C GLN A 21 12.78 5.81 10.00
N ALA A 22 11.89 5.94 9.00
CA ALA A 22 10.51 5.51 9.11
C ALA A 22 10.42 4.00 9.39
N ILE A 23 11.01 3.14 8.53
CA ILE A 23 11.04 1.68 8.70
C ILE A 23 11.56 1.29 10.10
N SER A 24 12.65 1.91 10.57
CA SER A 24 13.21 1.62 11.90
C SER A 24 12.27 1.99 13.05
N ILE A 25 11.61 3.15 12.99
CA ILE A 25 10.71 3.60 14.07
C ILE A 25 9.37 2.85 14.03
N ILE A 26 8.85 2.56 12.82
CA ILE A 26 7.71 1.66 12.61
C ILE A 26 8.03 0.29 13.23
N GLY A 27 9.23 -0.26 13.00
CA GLY A 27 9.63 -1.54 13.58
C GLY A 27 9.65 -1.56 15.11
N LYS A 28 10.25 -0.53 15.73
CA LYS A 28 10.25 -0.35 17.20
C LYS A 28 8.86 -0.30 17.84
N THR A 29 7.82 0.02 17.07
CA THR A 29 6.50 0.40 17.59
C THR A 29 5.39 -0.58 17.17
N LEU A 30 5.44 -1.09 15.95
CA LEU A 30 4.42 -1.98 15.37
C LEU A 30 4.77 -3.47 15.51
N ALA A 31 6.04 -3.87 15.55
CA ALA A 31 6.45 -5.28 15.70
C ALA A 31 5.98 -5.93 17.03
N ALA A 32 5.50 -5.13 17.99
CA ALA A 32 4.89 -5.63 19.23
C ALA A 32 3.39 -5.99 19.08
N PHE A 33 2.82 -5.82 17.88
CA PHE A 33 1.43 -6.13 17.51
C PHE A 33 1.31 -7.16 16.38
N ASP A 34 2.37 -7.34 15.58
CA ASP A 34 2.48 -8.40 14.56
C ASP A 34 2.66 -9.76 15.26
N GLU A 35 1.87 -10.78 14.91
CA GLU A 35 1.82 -12.03 15.71
C GLU A 35 2.88 -13.09 15.32
N ASP A 36 3.38 -13.09 14.08
CA ASP A 36 4.38 -14.06 13.58
C ASP A 36 5.72 -13.43 13.16
N ASN A 37 5.82 -12.09 13.13
CA ASN A 37 6.98 -11.30 12.71
C ASN A 37 7.31 -11.47 11.21
N LEU A 38 6.33 -11.85 10.38
CA LEU A 38 6.46 -12.05 8.94
C LEU A 38 5.77 -10.92 8.16
N ILE A 39 6.56 -9.99 7.62
CA ILE A 39 6.09 -8.72 7.06
C ILE A 39 6.08 -8.80 5.51
N PRO A 40 4.91 -8.81 4.85
CA PRO A 40 4.82 -8.62 3.40
C PRO A 40 5.38 -7.24 3.01
N CYS A 41 6.38 -7.21 2.14
CA CYS A 41 7.04 -5.98 1.71
C CYS A 41 7.10 -5.87 0.20
N PHE A 42 6.70 -4.71 -0.31
CA PHE A 42 6.55 -4.45 -1.74
C PHE A 42 7.10 -3.07 -2.12
N GLY A 43 7.45 -2.90 -3.40
CA GLY A 43 7.80 -1.61 -4.00
C GLY A 43 6.94 -1.29 -5.22
N PHE A 44 6.79 -0.01 -5.54
CA PHE A 44 6.00 0.47 -6.68
C PHE A 44 6.50 1.86 -7.13
N GLY A 45 6.07 2.36 -8.29
CA GLY A 45 6.57 3.63 -8.85
C GLY A 45 7.99 3.55 -9.44
N ASP A 46 8.54 2.35 -9.62
CA ASP A 46 9.78 2.12 -10.35
C ASP A 46 9.50 1.78 -11.84
N ALA A 47 10.53 1.76 -12.69
CA ALA A 47 10.37 1.52 -14.13
C ALA A 47 9.92 0.09 -14.51
N SER A 48 9.68 -0.81 -13.55
CA SER A 48 9.03 -2.11 -13.77
C SER A 48 7.54 -2.10 -13.40
N THR A 49 7.13 -1.19 -12.52
CA THR A 49 5.79 -1.14 -11.90
C THR A 49 4.94 0.05 -12.31
N HIS A 50 5.56 1.21 -12.54
CA HIS A 50 4.89 2.49 -12.82
C HIS A 50 3.73 2.74 -11.82
N ASP A 51 2.54 3.11 -12.31
CA ASP A 51 1.30 3.29 -11.55
C ASP A 51 0.30 2.13 -11.70
N GLN A 52 0.75 0.97 -12.21
CA GLN A 52 -0.11 -0.19 -12.48
C GLN A 52 0.14 -1.36 -11.54
N ASP A 53 1.38 -1.59 -11.11
CA ASP A 53 1.79 -2.81 -10.40
C ASP A 53 2.63 -2.57 -9.13
N VAL A 54 2.92 -3.67 -8.43
CA VAL A 54 3.84 -3.74 -7.29
C VAL A 54 4.84 -4.88 -7.51
N PHE A 55 6.05 -4.77 -6.98
CA PHE A 55 7.01 -5.87 -6.92
C PHE A 55 7.23 -6.35 -5.48
N SER A 56 7.37 -7.66 -5.26
CA SER A 56 7.72 -8.24 -3.96
C SER A 56 9.20 -8.02 -3.63
N PHE A 57 9.53 -7.87 -2.35
CA PHE A 57 10.93 -7.73 -1.92
C PHE A 57 11.77 -9.00 -2.20
N TYR A 58 11.16 -10.19 -2.22
CA TYR A 58 11.81 -11.46 -2.55
C TYR A 58 11.11 -12.20 -3.72
N PRO A 59 11.84 -12.92 -4.60
CA PRO A 59 11.29 -13.48 -5.85
C PRO A 59 10.36 -14.69 -5.68
N ASP A 60 10.33 -15.26 -4.48
CA ASP A 60 9.54 -16.40 -4.01
C ASP A 60 8.34 -15.95 -3.15
N GLU A 61 7.95 -14.67 -3.27
CA GLU A 61 6.91 -13.99 -2.47
C GLU A 61 7.14 -14.02 -0.94
N ARG A 62 8.33 -14.46 -0.50
CA ARG A 62 8.69 -14.59 0.92
C ARG A 62 8.61 -13.24 1.65
N PHE A 63 7.92 -13.26 2.79
CA PHE A 63 7.82 -12.13 3.70
C PHE A 63 9.14 -11.90 4.46
N CYS A 64 9.39 -10.66 4.89
CA CYS A 64 10.57 -10.31 5.66
C CYS A 64 10.40 -10.75 7.12
N ASN A 65 11.40 -11.42 7.69
CA ASN A 65 11.42 -11.77 9.10
C ASN A 65 11.89 -10.56 9.94
N GLY A 66 10.93 -9.78 10.43
CA GLY A 66 11.16 -8.58 11.22
C GLY A 66 11.62 -7.36 10.41
N PHE A 67 11.48 -6.18 11.02
CA PHE A 67 11.80 -4.90 10.39
C PHE A 67 13.31 -4.71 10.12
N GLU A 68 14.16 -5.48 10.80
CA GLU A 68 15.58 -5.63 10.52
C GLU A 68 15.82 -6.18 9.10
N GLU A 69 15.09 -7.23 8.69
CA GLU A 69 15.18 -7.76 7.33
C GLU A 69 14.55 -6.79 6.32
N VAL A 70 13.43 -6.13 6.65
CA VAL A 70 12.85 -5.06 5.79
C VAL A 70 13.87 -3.96 5.51
N LEU A 71 14.60 -3.50 6.53
CA LEU A 71 15.59 -2.44 6.40
C LEU A 71 16.84 -2.89 5.63
N SER A 72 17.35 -4.10 5.89
CA SER A 72 18.47 -4.67 5.11
C SER A 72 18.08 -4.80 3.64
N ARG A 73 16.92 -5.40 3.37
CA ARG A 73 16.44 -5.68 2.03
C ARG A 73 16.12 -4.41 1.24
N TYR A 74 15.60 -3.38 1.90
CA TYR A 74 15.48 -2.04 1.33
C TYR A 74 16.83 -1.48 0.87
N ARG A 75 17.88 -1.55 1.70
CA ARG A 75 19.23 -1.08 1.35
C ARG A 75 19.87 -1.88 0.21
N GLU A 76 19.54 -3.18 0.08
CA GLU A 76 19.97 -4.01 -1.06
C GLU A 76 19.25 -3.65 -2.37
N LEU A 77 17.93 -3.44 -2.32
CA LEU A 77 17.12 -3.21 -3.52
C LEU A 77 17.36 -1.82 -4.11
N VAL A 78 17.32 -0.77 -3.29
CA VAL A 78 17.32 0.64 -3.74
C VAL A 78 18.43 1.01 -4.74
N PRO A 79 19.71 0.62 -4.56
CA PRO A 79 20.78 0.94 -5.51
C PRO A 79 20.57 0.38 -6.92
N HIS A 80 19.70 -0.63 -7.06
CA HIS A 80 19.38 -1.28 -8.33
C HIS A 80 18.09 -0.71 -8.97
N LEU A 81 17.19 -0.09 -8.20
CA LEU A 81 15.90 0.40 -8.68
C LEU A 81 16.05 1.60 -9.63
N ARG A 82 15.21 1.63 -10.67
CA ARG A 82 15.04 2.79 -11.55
C ARG A 82 13.77 3.53 -11.17
N LEU A 83 13.88 4.51 -10.27
CA LEU A 83 12.74 5.34 -9.84
C LEU A 83 12.08 6.02 -11.05
N ALA A 84 10.75 5.94 -11.14
CA ALA A 84 9.97 6.37 -12.30
C ALA A 84 8.65 7.07 -11.86
N GLY A 85 7.53 6.68 -12.45
CA GLY A 85 6.18 7.19 -12.20
C GLY A 85 5.24 6.75 -13.33
N PRO A 86 3.95 7.12 -13.33
CA PRO A 86 3.27 7.95 -12.34
C PRO A 86 3.16 7.30 -10.94
N THR A 87 2.61 8.05 -9.99
CA THR A 87 2.35 7.62 -8.61
C THR A 87 0.86 7.38 -8.42
N SER A 88 0.48 6.18 -7.99
CA SER A 88 -0.88 5.78 -7.59
C SER A 88 -0.77 4.77 -6.44
N PHE A 89 -1.61 4.87 -5.41
CA PHE A 89 -1.63 3.88 -4.32
C PHE A 89 -2.57 2.70 -4.59
N ALA A 90 -3.37 2.74 -5.66
CA ALA A 90 -4.29 1.66 -6.01
C ALA A 90 -3.61 0.28 -6.14
N PRO A 91 -2.46 0.11 -6.85
CA PRO A 91 -1.83 -1.20 -7.00
C PRO A 91 -1.44 -1.83 -5.67
N ILE A 92 -1.03 -1.02 -4.68
CA ILE A 92 -0.63 -1.55 -3.38
C ILE A 92 -1.80 -1.78 -2.43
N ILE A 93 -2.81 -0.91 -2.47
CA ILE A 93 -4.04 -1.14 -1.70
C ILE A 93 -4.72 -2.43 -2.18
N GLU A 94 -4.77 -2.68 -3.50
CA GLU A 94 -5.24 -3.94 -4.10
C GLU A 94 -4.42 -5.16 -3.65
N MET A 95 -3.10 -5.03 -3.50
CA MET A 95 -2.24 -6.11 -2.98
C MET A 95 -2.57 -6.41 -1.51
N ALA A 96 -2.77 -5.38 -0.68
CA ALA A 96 -3.17 -5.56 0.71
C ALA A 96 -4.58 -6.15 0.84
N MET A 97 -5.54 -5.75 -0.02
CA MET A 97 -6.86 -6.39 -0.09
C MET A 97 -6.75 -7.88 -0.45
N THR A 98 -5.85 -8.25 -1.35
CA THR A 98 -5.56 -9.65 -1.73
C THR A 98 -5.03 -10.45 -0.54
N ILE A 99 -4.05 -9.92 0.19
CA ILE A 99 -3.49 -10.56 1.40
C ILE A 99 -4.57 -10.75 2.47
N VAL A 100 -5.46 -9.76 2.67
CA VAL A 100 -6.59 -9.87 3.61
C VAL A 100 -7.56 -10.99 3.22
N GLU A 101 -7.96 -11.10 1.94
CA GLU A 101 -8.78 -12.24 1.47
C GLU A 101 -8.06 -13.58 1.67
N GLN A 102 -6.78 -13.69 1.26
CA GLN A 102 -5.98 -14.89 1.39
C GLN A 102 -5.84 -15.33 2.87
N SER A 103 -5.62 -14.39 3.80
CA SER A 103 -5.56 -14.64 5.25
C SER A 103 -6.86 -15.18 5.88
N GLY A 104 -7.99 -15.09 5.16
CA GLY A 104 -9.31 -15.43 5.68
C GLY A 104 -10.08 -14.25 6.30
N GLY A 105 -9.67 -13.01 6.01
CA GLY A 105 -10.25 -11.82 6.63
C GLY A 105 -9.67 -11.52 8.02
N GLN A 106 -8.41 -11.87 8.28
CA GLN A 106 -7.71 -11.39 9.48
C GLN A 106 -7.44 -9.88 9.37
N TYR A 107 -7.31 -9.18 10.50
CA TYR A 107 -7.12 -7.74 10.49
C TYR A 107 -5.71 -7.37 10.02
N HIS A 108 -5.61 -6.43 9.09
CA HIS A 108 -4.32 -5.98 8.56
C HIS A 108 -4.17 -4.46 8.64
N VAL A 109 -2.91 -4.03 8.74
CA VAL A 109 -2.54 -2.61 8.66
C VAL A 109 -1.48 -2.44 7.57
N LEU A 110 -1.87 -1.80 6.46
CA LEU A 110 -0.99 -1.43 5.37
C LEU A 110 -0.28 -0.11 5.71
N VAL A 111 1.05 -0.12 5.77
CA VAL A 111 1.89 1.07 6.02
C VAL A 111 2.60 1.49 4.74
N ILE A 112 2.07 2.51 4.07
CA ILE A 112 2.66 3.13 2.88
C ILE A 112 3.57 4.26 3.35
N ILE A 113 4.85 4.24 3.01
CA ILE A 113 5.81 5.31 3.26
C ILE A 113 6.09 6.02 1.93
N ALA A 114 5.38 7.11 1.65
CA ALA A 114 5.57 7.92 0.43
C ALA A 114 6.14 9.29 0.79
N ASP A 115 6.71 10.02 -0.17
CA ASP A 115 7.28 11.37 0.04
C ASP A 115 6.63 12.50 -0.79
N GLY A 116 5.51 12.17 -1.46
CA GLY A 116 4.80 13.01 -2.41
C GLY A 116 3.38 12.51 -2.66
N GLN A 117 2.62 13.29 -3.44
CA GLN A 117 1.21 13.02 -3.73
C GLN A 117 1.03 12.03 -4.89
N VAL A 118 -0.16 11.44 -4.96
CA VAL A 118 -0.67 10.77 -6.15
C VAL A 118 -0.59 11.72 -7.35
N THR A 119 -0.19 11.24 -8.53
CA THR A 119 0.12 12.13 -9.65
C THR A 119 -1.12 12.86 -10.17
N ARG A 120 -1.18 14.17 -9.97
CA ARG A 120 -2.12 15.06 -10.66
C ARG A 120 -1.73 15.20 -12.13
N SER A 121 -2.71 15.25 -13.03
CA SER A 121 -2.43 15.64 -14.42
C SER A 121 -2.23 17.15 -14.51
N VAL A 122 -1.41 17.60 -15.46
CA VAL A 122 -1.34 19.02 -15.85
C VAL A 122 -2.62 19.49 -16.56
N ASP A 123 -3.38 18.54 -17.12
CA ASP A 123 -4.64 18.82 -17.84
C ASP A 123 -5.89 18.73 -16.94
N THR A 124 -5.76 18.27 -15.69
CA THR A 124 -6.91 18.22 -14.77
C THR A 124 -7.32 19.62 -14.35
N GLN A 125 -8.59 19.97 -14.61
CA GLN A 125 -9.17 21.24 -14.19
C GLN A 125 -9.23 21.32 -12.65
N ARG A 126 -9.18 22.53 -12.08
CA ARG A 126 -9.29 22.73 -10.63
C ARG A 126 -10.56 22.07 -10.09
N GLY A 127 -10.40 21.10 -9.18
CA GLY A 127 -11.51 20.34 -8.59
C GLY A 127 -11.83 19.01 -9.29
N GLN A 128 -11.04 18.58 -10.28
CA GLN A 128 -11.14 17.23 -10.88
C GLN A 128 -9.95 16.37 -10.49
N LEU A 129 -10.22 15.13 -10.11
CA LEU A 129 -9.20 14.11 -9.80
C LEU A 129 -8.60 13.54 -11.09
N SER A 130 -7.29 13.29 -11.08
CA SER A 130 -6.57 12.57 -12.13
C SER A 130 -6.98 11.09 -12.21
N PRO A 131 -6.59 10.35 -13.26
CA PRO A 131 -6.79 8.91 -13.33
C PRO A 131 -6.16 8.16 -12.13
N GLN A 132 -4.99 8.60 -11.66
CA GLN A 132 -4.28 8.02 -10.52
C GLN A 132 -4.95 8.39 -9.18
N GLU A 133 -5.38 9.65 -9.02
CA GLU A 133 -6.14 10.09 -7.84
C GLU A 133 -7.44 9.32 -7.71
N ARG A 134 -8.22 9.22 -8.79
CA ARG A 134 -9.49 8.49 -8.79
C ARG A 134 -9.28 7.00 -8.52
N LYS A 135 -8.34 6.33 -9.20
CA LYS A 135 -7.97 4.93 -8.89
C LYS A 135 -7.63 4.75 -7.41
N THR A 136 -6.87 5.68 -6.82
CA THR A 136 -6.47 5.61 -5.41
C THR A 136 -7.67 5.74 -4.48
N VAL A 137 -8.56 6.72 -4.70
CA VAL A 137 -9.80 6.88 -3.92
C VAL A 137 -10.72 5.67 -4.09
N ASP A 138 -10.89 5.16 -5.31
CA ASP A 138 -11.69 3.96 -5.60
C ASP A 138 -11.15 2.75 -4.81
N ALA A 139 -9.81 2.58 -4.74
CA ALA A 139 -9.16 1.51 -4.00
C ALA A 139 -9.31 1.65 -2.47
N ILE A 140 -9.18 2.87 -1.91
CA ILE A 140 -9.45 3.12 -0.48
C ILE A 140 -10.91 2.78 -0.15
N VAL A 141 -11.85 3.16 -1.01
CA VAL A 141 -13.28 2.85 -0.86
C VAL A 141 -13.56 1.34 -0.93
N GLN A 142 -12.87 0.57 -1.79
CA GLN A 142 -12.97 -0.90 -1.73
C GLN A 142 -12.32 -1.47 -0.46
N ALA A 143 -11.15 -0.97 -0.06
CA ALA A 143 -10.44 -1.44 1.14
C ALA A 143 -11.25 -1.24 2.43
N SER A 144 -12.06 -0.17 2.52
CA SER A 144 -12.98 0.07 3.64
C SER A 144 -14.07 -1.01 3.80
N LYS A 145 -14.19 -1.94 2.85
CA LYS A 145 -15.10 -3.09 2.91
C LYS A 145 -14.45 -4.33 3.50
N LEU A 146 -13.15 -4.29 3.80
CA LEU A 146 -12.36 -5.37 4.38
C LEU A 146 -11.83 -4.96 5.77
N PRO A 147 -11.36 -5.90 6.60
CA PRO A 147 -10.69 -5.58 7.85
C PRO A 147 -9.25 -5.08 7.62
N LEU A 148 -9.14 -3.94 6.92
CA LEU A 148 -7.88 -3.35 6.44
C LEU A 148 -7.80 -1.86 6.79
N SER A 149 -6.84 -1.50 7.62
CA SER A 149 -6.43 -0.11 7.86
C SER A 149 -5.27 0.28 6.97
N ILE A 150 -5.16 1.56 6.63
CA ILE A 150 -4.09 2.12 5.82
C ILE A 150 -3.45 3.28 6.59
N ILE A 151 -2.14 3.25 6.78
CA ILE A 151 -1.34 4.36 7.33
C ILE A 151 -0.43 4.89 6.21
N LEU A 152 -0.56 6.15 5.85
CA LEU A 152 0.34 6.84 4.91
C LEU A 152 1.35 7.71 5.66
N VAL A 153 2.60 7.24 5.73
CA VAL A 153 3.74 7.88 6.38
C VAL A 153 4.46 8.81 5.37
N GLY A 154 4.17 10.10 5.45
CA GLY A 154 4.70 11.14 4.56
C GLY A 154 6.11 11.60 4.90
N VAL A 155 7.12 11.18 4.13
CA VAL A 155 8.53 11.62 4.26
C VAL A 155 8.91 12.70 3.23
N GLY A 156 10.10 13.31 3.30
CA GLY A 156 10.45 14.36 2.32
C GLY A 156 9.64 15.68 2.44
N ASP A 157 9.52 16.42 1.32
CA ASP A 157 9.03 17.82 1.30
C ASP A 157 7.50 17.97 1.20
N GLY A 158 6.75 16.95 0.79
CA GLY A 158 5.37 17.12 0.32
C GLY A 158 5.29 17.85 -1.04
N PRO A 159 4.17 18.52 -1.39
CA PRO A 159 3.05 18.93 -0.51
C PRO A 159 2.15 17.77 -0.03
N TRP A 160 1.26 18.05 0.93
CA TRP A 160 0.52 17.01 1.67
C TRP A 160 -1.01 17.14 1.66
N ASP A 161 -1.54 18.18 1.03
CA ASP A 161 -2.93 18.59 1.28
C ASP A 161 -3.97 17.62 0.73
N MET A 162 -3.67 16.95 -0.40
CA MET A 162 -4.46 15.83 -0.91
C MET A 162 -4.45 14.61 0.03
N MET A 163 -3.39 14.40 0.82
CA MET A 163 -3.33 13.26 1.75
C MET A 163 -4.16 13.53 3.00
N LYS A 164 -4.26 14.79 3.42
CA LYS A 164 -5.25 15.26 4.42
C LYS A 164 -6.69 15.18 3.88
N GLU A 165 -6.88 15.46 2.60
CA GLU A 165 -8.17 15.30 1.91
C GLU A 165 -8.61 13.82 1.90
N PHE A 166 -7.68 12.87 1.81
CA PHE A 166 -7.94 11.43 1.92
C PHE A 166 -8.12 10.94 3.38
N ASP A 167 -7.44 11.56 4.34
CA ASP A 167 -7.71 11.45 5.80
C ASP A 167 -9.19 11.78 6.06
N ASP A 168 -9.60 13.04 5.86
CA ASP A 168 -10.88 13.56 6.37
C ASP A 168 -12.08 13.33 5.44
N ASN A 169 -11.87 13.31 4.11
CA ASN A 169 -12.93 13.61 3.12
C ASN A 169 -13.09 12.56 2.00
N ILE A 170 -13.25 11.27 2.34
CA ILE A 170 -13.69 10.22 1.40
C ILE A 170 -15.12 9.77 1.76
N PRO A 171 -16.19 10.35 1.18
CA PRO A 171 -17.57 10.12 1.66
C PRO A 171 -18.15 8.73 1.39
N ALA A 172 -17.49 7.90 0.58
CA ALA A 172 -17.98 6.60 0.13
C ALA A 172 -17.39 5.39 0.90
N ARG A 173 -16.51 5.63 1.88
CA ARG A 173 -15.91 4.56 2.72
C ARG A 173 -16.91 4.06 3.75
N ALA A 174 -16.92 2.74 4.02
CA ALA A 174 -17.88 2.13 4.95
C ALA A 174 -17.53 2.37 6.43
N PHE A 175 -16.25 2.53 6.73
CA PHE A 175 -15.71 3.12 7.95
C PHE A 175 -14.48 3.95 7.59
N ASP A 176 -14.04 4.81 8.51
CA ASP A 176 -12.77 5.50 8.33
C ASP A 176 -11.62 4.50 8.38
N ASN A 177 -10.78 4.42 7.36
CA ASN A 177 -9.78 3.36 7.22
C ASN A 177 -8.42 3.85 6.70
N PHE A 178 -8.18 5.16 6.69
CA PHE A 178 -6.99 5.77 6.11
C PHE A 178 -6.48 6.92 7.00
N GLN A 179 -5.30 6.74 7.59
CA GLN A 179 -4.60 7.73 8.40
C GLN A 179 -3.37 8.28 7.65
N PHE A 180 -3.23 9.61 7.53
CA PHE A 180 -2.02 10.26 7.06
C PHE A 180 -1.15 10.80 8.22
N VAL A 181 0.16 10.58 8.12
CA VAL A 181 1.15 11.01 9.13
C VAL A 181 2.32 11.70 8.46
N ASN A 182 2.46 13.01 8.64
CA ASN A 182 3.61 13.77 8.14
C ASN A 182 4.87 13.50 8.99
N PHE A 183 5.56 12.41 8.68
CA PHE A 183 6.81 11.98 9.31
C PHE A 183 7.88 13.08 9.30
N THR A 184 8.04 13.80 8.19
CA THR A 184 9.06 14.87 8.10
C THR A 184 8.77 16.01 9.07
N ASP A 185 7.52 16.44 9.22
CA ASP A 185 7.16 17.48 10.19
C ASP A 185 7.53 17.05 11.60
N ILE A 186 7.07 15.86 12.02
CA ILE A 186 7.37 15.30 13.35
C ILE A 186 8.88 15.18 13.56
N MET A 187 9.61 14.65 12.58
CA MET A 187 11.07 14.50 12.68
C MET A 187 11.83 15.84 12.63
N SER A 188 11.23 16.90 12.11
CA SER A 188 11.84 18.24 12.07
C SER A 188 11.77 19.00 13.41
N LYS A 189 10.80 18.68 14.28
CA LYS A 189 10.53 19.41 15.54
C LYS A 189 11.75 19.51 16.46
N ASN A 190 11.91 20.62 17.16
CA ASN A 190 13.04 20.84 18.08
C ASN A 190 12.81 20.18 19.46
N VAL A 191 12.68 18.86 19.48
CA VAL A 191 12.46 18.04 20.67
C VAL A 191 13.42 16.84 20.70
N PRO A 192 13.68 16.20 21.86
CA PRO A 192 14.55 15.02 21.95
C PRO A 192 14.11 13.88 21.01
N PRO A 193 15.03 13.12 20.39
CA PRO A 193 14.69 12.10 19.40
C PRO A 193 13.63 11.09 19.87
N SER A 194 13.73 10.60 21.10
CA SER A 194 12.75 9.67 21.68
C SER A 194 11.32 10.24 21.77
N ARG A 195 11.17 11.57 21.90
CA ARG A 195 9.85 12.21 21.80
C ARG A 195 9.34 12.23 20.37
N LYS A 196 10.19 12.44 19.36
CA LYS A 196 9.81 12.34 17.94
C LYS A 196 9.38 10.93 17.56
N GLU A 197 10.12 9.93 18.00
CA GLU A 197 9.77 8.51 17.80
C GLU A 197 8.41 8.20 18.45
N THR A 198 8.18 8.69 19.68
CA THR A 198 6.90 8.53 20.38
C THR A 198 5.76 9.27 19.67
N GLU A 199 5.95 10.53 19.27
CA GLU A 199 4.95 11.38 18.61
C GLU A 199 4.54 10.80 17.25
N PHE A 200 5.49 10.30 16.46
CA PHE A 200 5.20 9.60 15.22
C PHE A 200 4.45 8.28 15.45
N ALA A 201 4.87 7.49 16.44
CA ALA A 201 4.20 6.24 16.79
C ALA A 201 2.74 6.47 17.23
N LEU A 202 2.47 7.59 17.94
CA LEU A 202 1.14 7.98 18.36
C LEU A 202 0.28 8.39 17.17
N ALA A 203 0.80 9.25 16.29
CA ALA A 203 0.08 9.68 15.09
C ALA A 203 -0.24 8.50 14.15
N ALA A 204 0.68 7.54 13.99
CA ALA A 204 0.45 6.33 13.19
C ALA A 204 -0.55 5.34 13.82
N LEU A 205 -0.73 5.37 15.15
CA LEU A 205 -1.59 4.44 15.88
C LEU A 205 -2.89 5.07 16.40
N MET A 206 -3.13 6.35 16.14
CA MET A 206 -4.22 7.13 16.76
C MET A 206 -5.59 6.53 16.43
N GLU A 207 -5.84 6.20 15.16
CA GLU A 207 -7.13 5.67 14.70
C GLU A 207 -7.24 4.14 14.73
N ILE A 208 -6.12 3.40 14.76
CA ILE A 208 -6.13 1.92 14.72
C ILE A 208 -7.08 1.26 15.75
N PRO A 209 -7.25 1.74 17.00
CA PRO A 209 -8.25 1.21 17.93
C PRO A 209 -9.70 1.33 17.44
N SER A 210 -10.06 2.49 16.87
CA SER A 210 -11.38 2.78 16.33
C SER A 210 -11.62 2.06 15.01
N GLN A 211 -10.60 1.99 14.14
CA GLN A 211 -10.63 1.27 12.88
C GLN A 211 -10.87 -0.24 13.13
N TYR A 212 -10.08 -0.87 14.01
CA TYR A 212 -10.29 -2.26 14.43
C TYR A 212 -11.70 -2.51 14.96
N LYS A 213 -12.19 -1.63 15.86
CA LYS A 213 -13.55 -1.72 16.41
C LYS A 213 -14.63 -1.62 15.31
N ALA A 214 -14.47 -0.75 14.33
CA ALA A 214 -15.39 -0.64 13.21
C ALA A 214 -15.43 -1.92 12.35
N THR A 215 -14.31 -2.62 12.17
CA THR A 215 -14.32 -3.91 11.42
C THR A 215 -15.15 -5.01 12.11
N ILE A 216 -15.26 -4.97 13.44
CA ILE A 216 -16.12 -5.85 14.22
C ILE A 216 -17.58 -5.40 14.09
N GLU A 217 -17.87 -4.11 14.26
CA GLU A 217 -19.22 -3.56 14.22
C GLU A 217 -19.87 -3.68 12.82
N LEU A 218 -19.07 -3.59 11.75
CA LEU A 218 -19.49 -3.87 10.37
C LEU A 218 -19.55 -5.36 10.02
N ASN A 219 -19.16 -6.26 10.93
CA ASN A 219 -19.10 -7.71 10.71
C ASN A 219 -18.26 -8.12 9.48
N ILE A 220 -17.12 -7.44 9.27
CA ILE A 220 -16.18 -7.72 8.17
C ILE A 220 -14.89 -8.43 8.64
N LEU A 221 -14.63 -8.46 9.95
CA LEU A 221 -13.53 -9.24 10.53
C LEU A 221 -13.83 -10.75 10.50
N GLY A 222 -12.85 -11.56 10.09
CA GLY A 222 -12.93 -13.03 10.06
C GLY A 222 -13.74 -13.61 8.89
N GLY A 223 -14.06 -12.82 7.88
CA GLY A 223 -14.82 -13.25 6.70
C GLY A 223 -14.12 -12.93 5.38
N ARG A 224 -14.11 -13.89 4.46
CA ARG A 224 -13.80 -13.66 3.04
C ARG A 224 -15.04 -13.12 2.32
N LYS A 225 -14.84 -12.20 1.37
CA LYS A 225 -15.87 -11.72 0.44
C LYS A 225 -15.83 -12.44 -0.90
N GLY A 226 -14.66 -12.91 -1.33
CA GLY A 226 -14.50 -13.72 -2.54
C GLY A 226 -14.88 -12.97 -3.83
N ASN A 227 -14.86 -11.63 -3.79
CA ASN A 227 -15.17 -10.75 -4.90
C ASN A 227 -14.13 -9.64 -5.10
N ILE A 228 -13.01 -9.71 -4.38
CA ILE A 228 -11.83 -8.88 -4.61
C ILE A 228 -11.02 -9.51 -5.74
N PRO A 229 -10.60 -8.75 -6.77
CA PRO A 229 -9.67 -9.27 -7.77
C PRO A 229 -8.32 -9.61 -7.13
N GLU A 230 -7.87 -10.87 -7.29
CA GLU A 230 -6.56 -11.29 -6.82
C GLU A 230 -5.45 -10.58 -7.60
N ARG A 231 -4.59 -9.86 -6.88
CA ARG A 231 -3.41 -9.19 -7.43
C ARG A 231 -2.15 -10.02 -7.12
N VAL A 232 -1.41 -10.36 -8.17
CA VAL A 232 -0.11 -11.05 -8.08
C VAL A 232 1.02 -10.01 -8.15
N PRO A 233 2.03 -10.07 -7.26
CA PRO A 233 3.18 -9.17 -7.31
C PRO A 233 4.19 -9.56 -8.41
N LEU A 234 4.89 -8.56 -8.95
CA LEU A 234 6.04 -8.81 -9.82
C LEU A 234 7.26 -9.26 -8.98
N PRO A 235 8.19 -10.07 -9.52
CA PRO A 235 9.46 -10.35 -8.83
C PRO A 235 10.33 -9.08 -8.73
N PRO A 236 11.23 -8.97 -7.73
CA PRO A 236 12.05 -7.78 -7.52
C PRO A 236 12.94 -7.50 -8.75
N PRO A 237 12.93 -6.26 -9.29
CA PRO A 237 13.40 -5.99 -10.64
C PRO A 237 14.93 -6.07 -10.78
N ARG A 238 15.39 -6.85 -11.77
CA ARG A 238 16.81 -7.10 -12.06
C ARG A 238 17.30 -6.27 -13.24
N TYR A 239 17.58 -4.99 -13.01
CA TYR A 239 18.16 -4.10 -14.01
C TYR A 239 19.62 -4.44 -14.32
N SER A 240 19.85 -5.24 -15.36
CA SER A 240 21.21 -5.59 -15.80
C SER A 240 21.98 -4.37 -16.32
N ALA A 241 23.24 -4.22 -15.88
CA ALA A 241 24.14 -3.17 -16.35
C ALA A 241 24.54 -3.29 -17.84
N SER A 242 24.21 -4.41 -18.49
CA SER A 242 24.56 -4.70 -19.89
C SER A 242 23.61 -4.09 -20.94
N SER A 243 22.45 -3.55 -20.54
CA SER A 243 21.41 -3.10 -21.47
C SER A 243 21.69 -1.75 -22.17
N PHE A 244 22.88 -1.17 -22.01
CA PHE A 244 23.20 0.18 -22.53
C PHE A 244 23.76 0.22 -23.97
N ASN A 245 23.89 -0.92 -24.66
CA ASN A 245 24.65 -0.98 -25.93
C ASN A 245 23.98 -1.79 -27.07
N SER A 246 22.65 -1.71 -27.22
CA SER A 246 21.91 -2.43 -28.28
C SER A 246 20.78 -1.65 -28.98
N LEU A 247 20.93 -0.33 -29.19
CA LEU A 247 20.06 0.46 -30.07
C LEU A 247 20.85 1.45 -30.95
N LYS A 248 21.71 0.93 -31.84
CA LYS A 248 22.31 1.76 -32.92
C LYS A 248 22.75 0.98 -34.16
N ALA A 249 21.85 0.16 -34.72
CA ALA A 249 22.07 -0.56 -35.98
C ALA A 249 20.77 -0.79 -36.80
N SER A 250 19.89 0.21 -36.89
CA SER A 250 18.79 0.19 -37.87
C SER A 250 19.30 0.67 -39.22
N HIS A 251 19.30 -0.23 -40.22
CA HIS A 251 19.80 0.05 -41.58
C HIS A 251 19.00 1.14 -42.29
N SER A 252 19.69 1.94 -43.10
CA SER A 252 19.08 2.87 -44.06
C SER A 252 18.42 2.12 -45.20
N THR A 253 17.09 2.13 -45.27
CA THR A 253 16.31 1.69 -46.44
C THR A 253 16.04 2.89 -47.36
N SER A 254 16.72 2.91 -48.51
CA SER A 254 16.45 3.88 -49.56
C SER A 254 15.12 3.59 -50.25
N PHE A 255 14.23 4.57 -50.31
CA PHE A 255 13.06 4.51 -51.18
C PHE A 255 13.49 4.48 -52.64
N ASN A 256 12.87 3.62 -53.45
CA ASN A 256 12.94 3.72 -54.91
C ASN A 256 11.61 3.29 -55.54
N TYR A 257 11.23 3.93 -56.65
CA TYR A 257 9.93 3.79 -57.31
C TYR A 257 10.07 2.89 -58.56
N GLY A 258 9.15 1.95 -58.81
CA GLY A 258 9.34 0.98 -59.90
C GLY A 258 8.10 0.18 -60.34
N SER A 259 7.42 0.71 -61.36
CA SER A 259 6.45 0.10 -62.30
C SER A 259 5.89 -1.32 -62.09
N ALA A 260 4.56 -1.40 -62.23
CA ALA A 260 3.71 -2.60 -62.29
C ALA A 260 4.00 -3.61 -63.43
N SER A 261 3.41 -4.81 -63.29
CA SER A 261 2.83 -5.57 -64.42
C SER A 261 1.73 -6.56 -63.97
N PHE A 262 0.87 -6.95 -64.92
CA PHE A 262 -0.34 -7.78 -64.77
C PHE A 262 -0.07 -9.28 -64.59
N SER A 263 -1.01 -10.00 -63.96
CA SER A 263 -1.66 -11.22 -64.52
C SER A 263 -2.84 -11.71 -63.66
N SER A 264 -3.83 -12.35 -64.29
CA SER A 264 -5.10 -12.77 -63.66
C SER A 264 -5.14 -14.25 -63.26
N ALA A 265 -5.83 -14.58 -62.16
CA ALA A 265 -6.70 -15.77 -62.06
C ALA A 265 -7.68 -15.72 -60.86
N LYS A 266 -8.90 -16.20 -61.10
CA LYS A 266 -10.00 -16.53 -60.15
C LYS A 266 -10.92 -17.54 -60.89
N PRO A 267 -11.85 -18.25 -60.22
CA PRO A 267 -11.86 -18.79 -58.85
C PRO A 267 -12.28 -20.29 -58.83
N ALA A 268 -12.29 -20.93 -57.65
CA ALA A 268 -13.03 -22.19 -57.45
C ALA A 268 -13.50 -22.39 -55.98
N HIS A 269 -14.68 -22.99 -55.84
CA HIS A 269 -15.42 -23.41 -54.63
C HIS A 269 -16.09 -24.77 -54.97
N PRO A 270 -16.83 -25.46 -54.07
CA PRO A 270 -16.74 -25.63 -52.61
C PRO A 270 -16.79 -27.13 -52.17
N THR A 271 -16.82 -27.42 -50.86
CA THR A 271 -17.56 -28.53 -50.17
C THR A 271 -17.07 -28.68 -48.72
N SER A 272 -17.76 -29.31 -47.75
CA SER A 272 -19.19 -29.28 -47.39
C SER A 272 -19.41 -29.86 -45.97
N PHE A 273 -20.61 -29.68 -45.41
CA PHE A 273 -21.25 -30.37 -44.27
C PHE A 273 -20.83 -30.14 -42.80
N LYS A 274 -21.85 -29.73 -42.04
CA LYS A 274 -22.14 -29.83 -40.58
C LYS A 274 -23.23 -30.92 -40.39
N PRO A 275 -23.85 -31.17 -39.21
CA PRO A 275 -23.41 -31.19 -37.79
C PRO A 275 -23.86 -32.49 -37.05
N SER A 276 -23.70 -32.63 -35.72
CA SER A 276 -24.47 -33.59 -34.86
C SER A 276 -24.36 -33.34 -33.34
N VAL A 277 -25.51 -33.28 -32.63
CA VAL A 277 -25.75 -33.09 -31.16
C VAL A 277 -27.26 -33.40 -30.89
N PRO A 278 -27.79 -33.80 -29.70
CA PRO A 278 -27.33 -34.60 -28.53
C PRO A 278 -28.13 -35.94 -28.42
N PRO A 279 -28.40 -36.61 -27.25
CA PRO A 279 -29.32 -36.12 -26.19
C PRO A 279 -28.95 -36.45 -24.70
N TYR A 280 -29.67 -35.83 -23.76
CA TYR A 280 -29.76 -36.17 -22.31
C TYR A 280 -30.97 -37.09 -22.02
N PRO A 281 -31.09 -37.72 -20.82
CA PRO A 281 -32.02 -37.18 -19.80
C PRO A 281 -31.67 -37.45 -18.30
N ALA A 282 -32.21 -36.59 -17.41
CA ALA A 282 -32.86 -36.83 -16.09
C ALA A 282 -32.33 -37.85 -15.02
N ASP A 283 -32.62 -37.75 -13.71
CA ASP A 283 -32.99 -36.66 -12.75
C ASP A 283 -33.08 -37.29 -11.31
N THR A 284 -33.50 -36.53 -10.30
CA THR A 284 -34.01 -36.88 -8.94
C THR A 284 -33.05 -36.81 -7.73
N THR A 285 -33.59 -36.21 -6.65
CA THR A 285 -33.21 -36.32 -5.21
C THR A 285 -34.46 -36.83 -4.45
N PRO A 286 -34.45 -37.11 -3.11
CA PRO A 286 -34.81 -36.04 -2.14
C PRO A 286 -34.48 -36.25 -0.61
N VAL A 287 -34.87 -35.24 0.19
CA VAL A 287 -35.18 -35.21 1.67
C VAL A 287 -34.04 -35.06 2.72
N SER A 288 -34.36 -34.19 3.70
CA SER A 288 -33.58 -33.61 4.80
C SER A 288 -33.52 -34.42 6.11
N SER A 289 -32.64 -33.97 7.03
CA SER A 289 -32.93 -33.88 8.48
C SER A 289 -32.06 -32.77 9.13
N ALA A 290 -32.32 -32.40 10.39
CA ALA A 290 -31.79 -31.17 11.04
C ALA A 290 -31.03 -31.44 12.36
N SER A 291 -30.45 -30.36 12.92
CA SER A 291 -29.43 -30.32 13.99
C SER A 291 -29.81 -30.96 15.34
N PRO A 292 -28.80 -31.17 16.21
CA PRO A 292 -28.70 -30.26 17.37
C PRO A 292 -27.29 -29.67 17.61
N ALA A 293 -27.24 -28.59 18.40
CA ALA A 293 -26.04 -28.04 19.04
C ALA A 293 -26.09 -28.39 20.57
N PRO A 294 -25.03 -28.18 21.39
CA PRO A 294 -24.51 -26.85 21.73
C PRO A 294 -22.99 -26.78 22.07
N SER A 295 -22.59 -25.70 22.76
CA SER A 295 -21.26 -25.30 23.25
C SER A 295 -20.30 -24.73 22.18
N SER A 296 -19.66 -23.55 22.27
CA SER A 296 -19.53 -22.44 23.26
C SER A 296 -18.12 -22.14 23.80
N THR A 297 -17.15 -21.96 22.91
CA THR A 297 -15.96 -21.13 23.19
C THR A 297 -15.61 -20.29 21.97
N TYR A 298 -15.83 -18.97 22.02
CA TYR A 298 -15.27 -18.02 21.06
C TYR A 298 -14.06 -17.32 21.70
N ASP A 299 -12.90 -17.98 21.67
CA ASP A 299 -11.62 -17.31 21.90
C ASP A 299 -11.25 -16.55 20.62
N SER A 300 -11.82 -15.35 20.46
CA SER A 300 -11.50 -14.45 19.36
C SER A 300 -10.11 -13.85 19.57
N GLN A 301 -9.08 -14.60 19.20
CA GLN A 301 -7.71 -14.10 19.14
C GLN A 301 -7.62 -12.98 18.09
N ALA A 302 -7.09 -11.84 18.51
CA ALA A 302 -7.06 -10.61 17.72
C ALA A 302 -5.77 -10.56 16.88
N ASN A 303 -5.73 -11.38 15.84
CA ASN A 303 -4.60 -11.46 14.92
C ASN A 303 -4.48 -10.16 14.12
N ILE A 304 -3.29 -9.54 14.13
CA ILE A 304 -2.94 -8.34 13.35
C ILE A 304 -1.66 -8.63 12.57
N SER A 305 -1.65 -8.35 11.27
CA SER A 305 -0.47 -8.47 10.41
C SER A 305 -0.21 -7.17 9.63
N PHE A 306 1.06 -6.78 9.51
CA PHE A 306 1.46 -5.49 8.91
C PHE A 306 2.16 -5.65 7.56
N ALA A 307 1.87 -4.77 6.59
CA ALA A 307 2.57 -4.72 5.29
C ALA A 307 3.25 -3.36 5.06
N VAL A 308 4.43 -3.30 4.44
CA VAL A 308 5.27 -2.06 4.34
C VAL A 308 5.76 -1.78 2.92
N VAL A 309 5.60 -0.51 2.45
CA VAL A 309 5.64 -0.18 0.99
C VAL A 309 6.05 1.28 0.70
N LEU A 310 6.75 1.61 -0.40
CA LEU A 310 7.47 2.89 -0.58
C LEU A 310 7.26 3.63 -1.95
N ASN A 311 7.25 4.99 -2.02
CA ASN A 311 7.17 5.80 -3.29
C ASN A 311 7.77 7.26 -3.20
N SER A 312 7.99 7.99 -4.34
CA SER A 312 8.96 9.13 -4.55
C SER A 312 8.49 10.49 -5.23
N PHE A 313 8.99 11.64 -4.71
CA PHE A 313 9.11 13.07 -5.14
C PHE A 313 7.89 14.07 -5.15
N VAL A 314 8.00 15.45 -5.10
CA VAL A 314 8.79 16.47 -4.31
C VAL A 314 8.56 17.96 -4.83
N LEU A 315 8.58 19.04 -3.98
CA LEU A 315 9.31 20.39 -4.14
C LEU A 315 8.65 21.74 -3.62
N PHE A 316 9.28 22.45 -2.65
CA PHE A 316 9.21 23.93 -2.31
C PHE A 316 7.88 24.55 -1.71
N ALA A 317 7.82 25.64 -0.90
CA ALA A 317 8.80 26.50 -0.15
C ALA A 317 8.19 27.56 0.84
N LEU A 318 8.89 27.89 1.97
CA LEU A 318 8.81 29.13 2.84
C LEU A 318 7.47 29.42 3.62
N VAL A 319 7.37 30.11 4.79
CA VAL A 319 8.33 30.52 5.87
C VAL A 319 7.60 30.99 7.19
N THR A 320 8.22 30.84 8.39
CA THR A 320 7.92 31.48 9.73
C THR A 320 6.53 31.28 10.39
N GLN A 321 6.29 31.36 11.73
CA GLN A 321 7.13 31.55 12.94
C GLN A 321 6.44 30.97 14.22
N GLU A 322 7.24 30.62 15.26
CA GLU A 322 7.08 30.66 16.76
C GLU A 322 5.69 30.74 17.48
N THR A 323 5.41 30.36 18.77
CA THR A 323 5.98 29.61 19.94
C THR A 323 4.86 29.57 21.08
N TRP A 324 4.92 29.12 22.37
CA TRP A 324 5.84 28.48 23.36
C TRP A 324 5.03 27.66 24.43
N HIS A 325 5.22 26.33 24.57
CA HIS A 325 5.16 25.52 25.84
C HIS A 325 3.82 25.47 26.67
N LEU A 326 3.57 24.66 27.73
CA LEU A 326 4.36 23.74 28.59
C LEU A 326 3.51 22.50 29.08
N VAL A 327 4.14 21.55 29.79
CA VAL A 327 3.65 20.21 30.26
C VAL A 327 3.11 20.20 31.71
N VAL A 328 2.28 19.21 32.12
CA VAL A 328 2.33 18.48 33.43
C VAL A 328 1.32 17.29 33.48
N ASP A 329 1.71 16.16 34.12
CA ASP A 329 0.98 14.86 34.27
C ASP A 329 -0.22 14.94 35.28
N ILE A 330 -0.85 13.96 35.97
CA ILE A 330 -0.62 12.55 36.44
C ILE A 330 -2.03 11.91 36.73
N ARG A 331 -2.33 10.60 36.92
CA ARG A 331 -1.60 9.31 37.12
C ARG A 331 -2.55 8.08 36.97
N HIS A 332 -2.06 6.90 36.54
CA HIS A 332 -2.50 5.49 36.85
C HIS A 332 -3.99 5.03 36.83
N VAL A 333 -4.27 3.89 36.15
CA VAL A 333 -5.00 2.69 36.67
C VAL A 333 -4.68 1.44 35.79
N LYS A 334 -4.90 0.23 36.33
CA LYS A 334 -4.59 -1.13 35.78
C LYS A 334 -5.81 -1.74 35.04
N ASN A 335 -5.77 -2.75 34.16
CA ASN A 335 -4.78 -3.35 33.24
C ASN A 335 -5.45 -4.57 32.52
N VAL A 336 -5.77 -4.53 31.21
CA VAL A 336 -6.41 -5.65 30.46
C VAL A 336 -5.61 -5.97 29.19
N ARG A 337 -4.84 -7.07 29.22
CA ARG A 337 -3.39 -6.97 28.93
C ARG A 337 -2.90 -6.83 27.47
N LYS A 338 -3.70 -7.09 26.43
CA LYS A 338 -3.27 -6.90 25.01
C LYS A 338 -3.85 -5.62 24.39
N THR A 339 -5.16 -5.52 24.23
CA THR A 339 -5.84 -4.29 23.70
C THR A 339 -5.49 -3.03 24.49
N SER A 340 -5.28 -3.13 25.81
CA SER A 340 -4.84 -1.98 26.61
C SER A 340 -3.42 -1.50 26.32
N LYS A 341 -2.55 -2.22 25.60
CA LYS A 341 -1.26 -1.65 25.14
C LYS A 341 -1.51 -0.51 24.16
N LEU A 342 -2.24 -0.81 23.08
CA LEU A 342 -2.57 0.16 22.03
C LEU A 342 -3.40 1.31 22.62
N ALA A 343 -4.49 0.97 23.32
CA ALA A 343 -5.37 1.98 23.91
C ALA A 343 -4.65 2.87 24.93
N ARG A 344 -3.77 2.34 25.80
CA ARG A 344 -3.01 3.19 26.74
C ARG A 344 -1.93 4.03 26.07
N PHE A 345 -1.34 3.57 24.98
CA PHE A 345 -0.34 4.38 24.26
C PHE A 345 -1.00 5.68 23.78
N VAL A 346 -2.17 5.58 23.15
CA VAL A 346 -2.98 6.71 22.70
C VAL A 346 -3.64 7.48 23.87
N GLU A 347 -4.31 6.81 24.81
CA GLU A 347 -5.06 7.46 25.92
C GLU A 347 -4.16 8.22 26.92
N VAL A 348 -2.89 7.82 27.08
CA VAL A 348 -1.92 8.57 27.90
C VAL A 348 -1.59 9.95 27.30
N GLN A 349 -1.85 10.16 26.00
CA GLN A 349 -1.62 11.42 25.31
C GLN A 349 -2.92 12.17 25.00
N TYR A 350 -4.05 11.46 24.87
CA TYR A 350 -5.35 12.01 24.49
C TYR A 350 -6.36 12.14 25.65
N ARG A 351 -5.91 12.68 26.80
CA ARG A 351 -6.82 13.23 27.82
C ARG A 351 -6.70 14.75 27.88
N PRO A 352 -7.78 15.52 27.67
CA PRO A 352 -7.79 16.95 27.97
C PRO A 352 -7.67 17.20 29.48
N LYS A 353 -7.21 18.41 29.83
CA LYS A 353 -7.43 19.05 31.12
C LYS A 353 -8.46 20.15 30.96
#